data_AF-A0A3M1HUY9-F1
#
_entry.id   AF-A0A3M1HUY9-F1
#
_cell.length_a   1.000
_cell.length_b   1.000
_cell.length_c   1.000
_cell.angle_alpha   90.00
_cell.angle_beta   90.00
_cell.angle_gamma   90.00
#
_symmetry.space_group_name_H-M   'P 1'
#
loop_
_entity.id
_entity.type
_entity.pdbx_description
1 polymer ?
#
loop_
_entity_poly.entity_id
_entity_poly.type
_entity_poly.pdbx_seq_one_letter_code
_entity_poly.pdbx_strand_id
1 'polypeptide(L)' 'MTINVNNQPERHIETIPQGKTVAFCRCWRSEKFPYCDGTHRKYSAETGDNVAPVVVTAGPPEEE' A
#
# COMPACT_ATOMS: atom_id res chain seq x y z
N MET A 1 -0.71 10.54 17.29
CA MET A 1 -0.88 9.11 16.93
C MET A 1 0.07 8.81 15.79
N THR A 2 1.09 7.99 16.02
CA THR A 2 2.08 7.65 14.98
C THR A 2 1.53 6.51 14.13
N ILE A 3 1.41 6.72 12.82
CA ILE A 3 0.93 5.69 11.88
C ILE A 3 2.04 4.68 11.55
N ASN A 4 3.30 5.13 11.43
CA ASN A 4 4.47 4.28 11.20
C ASN A 4 4.97 3.62 12.50
N VAL A 5 4.20 2.66 13.01
CA VAL A 5 4.51 1.94 14.26
C VAL A 5 5.62 0.88 14.11
N ASN A 6 5.90 0.46 12.87
CA ASN A 6 6.81 -0.64 12.56
C ASN A 6 8.17 -0.12 12.04
N ASN A 7 8.46 1.18 12.18
CA ASN A 7 9.67 1.83 11.70
C ASN A 7 9.98 1.51 10.22
N GLN A 8 8.92 1.48 9.40
CA GLN A 8 9.02 1.26 7.97
C GLN A 8 9.77 2.43 7.30
N PRO A 9 10.42 2.21 6.14
CA PRO A 9 11.14 3.27 5.44
C PRO A 9 10.27 4.51 5.17
N GLU A 10 10.82 5.70 5.36
CA GLU A 10 10.13 6.97 5.08
C GLU A 10 9.80 7.15 3.59
N ARG A 11 10.59 6.52 2.71
CA ARG A 11 10.42 6.57 1.26
C ARG A 11 10.77 5.21 0.63
N HIS A 12 9.91 4.71 -0.25
CA HIS A 12 10.18 3.58 -1.12
C HIS A 12 10.09 4.05 -2.58
N ILE A 13 11.09 3.70 -3.40
CA ILE A 13 11.14 4.04 -4.82
C ILE A 13 11.34 2.75 -5.60
N GLU A 14 10.43 2.45 -6.51
CA GLU A 14 10.55 1.33 -7.43
C GLU A 14 10.01 1.71 -8.82
N THR A 15 10.46 1.00 -9.84
CA THR A 15 9.89 1.09 -11.19
C THR A 15 8.88 -0.05 -11.37
N ILE A 16 7.62 0.32 -11.58
CA ILE A 16 6.55 -0.66 -11.85
C ILE A 16 6.52 -0.92 -13.36
N PRO A 17 6.65 -2.18 -13.82
CA PRO A 17 6.53 -2.49 -15.24
C PRO A 17 5.13 -2.16 -15.77
N GLN A 18 5.06 -1.70 -17.03
CA GLN A 18 3.81 -1.42 -17.73
C GLN A 18 2.85 -2.63 -17.68
N GLY A 19 1.56 -2.35 -17.52
CA GLY A 19 0.51 -3.36 -17.43
C GLY A 19 0.42 -4.06 -16.08
N LYS A 20 1.33 -3.79 -15.13
CA LYS A 20 1.21 -4.33 -13.78
C LYS A 20 0.26 -3.50 -12.92
N THR A 21 -0.53 -4.21 -12.13
CA THR A 21 -1.34 -3.64 -11.06
C THR A 21 -0.72 -4.03 -9.72
N VAL A 22 -0.49 -3.03 -8.87
CA VAL A 22 0.14 -3.18 -7.55
C VAL A 22 -0.76 -2.54 -6.50
N ALA A 23 -0.92 -3.21 -5.36
CA ALA A 23 -1.62 -2.67 -4.21
C ALA A 23 -0.62 -2.23 -3.15
N PHE A 24 -0.63 -0.95 -2.80
CA PHE A 24 0.23 -0.34 -1.78
C PHE A 24 -0.49 -0.18 -0.45
N CYS A 25 0.23 -0.50 0.63
CA CYS A 25 -0.24 -0.39 1.99
C CYS A 25 -0.45 1.08 2.38
N ARG A 26 -1.60 1.38 3.01
CA ARG A 26 -1.85 2.65 3.70
C ARG A 26 -2.06 2.52 5.21
N CYS A 27 -2.17 1.29 5.72
CA CYS A 27 -2.41 1.03 7.14
C CYS A 27 -1.12 0.95 7.97
N TRP A 28 0.07 0.94 7.34
CA TRP A 28 1.39 0.79 7.99
C TRP A 28 1.59 -0.52 8.80
N ARG A 29 0.65 -1.46 8.73
CA ARG A 29 0.70 -2.76 9.44
C ARG A 29 1.17 -3.94 8.59
N SER A 30 1.33 -3.77 7.28
CA SER A 30 1.73 -4.85 6.37
C SER A 30 3.11 -5.41 6.74
N GLU A 31 3.25 -6.73 6.74
CA GLU A 31 4.53 -7.44 6.87
C GLU A 31 5.36 -7.35 5.58
N LYS A 32 4.71 -7.03 4.45
CA LYS A 32 5.33 -6.86 3.13
C LYS A 32 5.36 -5.39 2.69
N PHE A 33 5.42 -4.47 3.64
CA PHE A 33 5.48 -3.04 3.34
C PHE A 33 6.60 -2.74 2.31
N PRO A 34 6.34 -1.96 1.24
CA PRO A 34 5.21 -1.04 1.03
C PRO A 34 3.95 -1.69 0.45
N TYR A 35 3.96 -2.99 0.14
CA TYR A 35 2.83 -3.65 -0.50
C TYR A 35 1.73 -4.00 0.49
N CYS A 36 0.50 -4.05 0.00
CA CYS A 36 -0.63 -4.55 0.75
C CYS A 36 -0.61 -6.08 0.80
N ASP A 37 -0.61 -6.63 2.01
CA ASP A 37 -0.69 -8.07 2.30
C ASP A 37 -2.08 -8.50 2.81
N GLY A 38 -3.01 -7.55 2.99
CA GLY A 38 -4.35 -7.80 3.52
C GLY A 38 -4.52 -7.51 5.01
N THR A 39 -3.44 -7.21 5.74
CA THR A 39 -3.47 -6.92 7.19
C THR A 39 -4.42 -5.77 7.56
N HIS A 40 -4.66 -4.83 6.64
CA HIS A 40 -5.62 -3.74 6.83
C HIS A 40 -7.02 -4.22 7.21
N ARG A 41 -7.47 -5.38 6.70
CA ARG A 41 -8.81 -5.91 6.98
C ARG A 41 -8.99 -6.26 8.45
N LYS A 42 -8.02 -6.98 9.02
CA LYS A 42 -8.03 -7.35 10.44
C LYS A 42 -7.93 -6.10 11.31
N TYR A 43 -7.00 -5.20 10.98
CA TYR A 43 -6.84 -3.94 11.70
C TYR A 43 -8.11 -3.09 11.70
N SER A 44 -8.78 -2.94 10.55
CA SER A 44 -10.05 -2.23 10.43
C SER A 44 -11.15 -2.88 11.26
N ALA A 45 -11.26 -4.22 11.25
CA ALA A 45 -12.25 -4.93 12.04
C ALA A 45 -12.04 -4.79 13.56
N GLU A 46 -10.78 -4.73 14.01
CA GLU A 46 -10.43 -4.62 15.44
C GLU A 46 -10.57 -3.20 15.98
N THR A 47 -10.31 -2.18 15.15
CA THR A 47 -10.26 -0.77 15.58
C THR A 47 -11.46 0.06 15.16
N GLY A 48 -12.32 -0.45 14.28
CA GLY A 48 -13.42 0.30 13.66
C GLY A 48 -12.97 1.28 12.58
N ASP A 49 -11.70 1.21 12.14
CA ASP A 49 -11.14 2.04 11.08
C ASP A 49 -11.56 1.53 9.69
N ASN A 50 -11.49 2.37 8.66
CA ASN A 50 -11.89 2.06 7.28
C ASN A 50 -10.75 2.20 6.26
N VAL A 51 -9.51 2.00 6.70
CA VAL A 51 -8.32 2.03 5.84
C VAL A 51 -8.29 0.89 4.81
N ALA A 52 -7.86 1.23 3.60
CA ALA A 52 -7.74 0.30 2.47
C ALA A 52 -6.47 0.63 1.68
N PRO A 53 -5.90 -0.31 0.89
CA PRO A 53 -4.73 -0.05 0.07
C PRO A 53 -5.03 0.97 -1.05
N VAL A 54 -3.97 1.57 -1.60
CA VAL A 54 -4.03 2.23 -2.92
C VAL A 54 -3.72 1.18 -3.96
N VAL A 55 -4.53 1.09 -5.00
CA VAL A 55 -4.27 0.20 -6.14
C VAL A 55 -3.82 1.07 -7.31
N VAL A 56 -2.62 0.82 -7.81
CA VAL A 56 -2.02 1.53 -8.94
C VAL A 56 -1.84 0.55 -10.09
N THR A 57 -2.34 0.91 -11.26
CA THR A 57 -2.06 0.20 -12.51
C THR A 57 -1.12 1.07 -13.33
N ALA A 58 0.06 0.53 -13.66
CA ALA A 58 0.97 1.18 -14.60
C ALA A 58 0.34 1.10 -15.99
N GLY A 59 -0.38 2.15 -16.39
CA GLY A 59 -0.98 2.26 -17.72
C GLY A 59 0.10 2.22 -18.81
N PRO A 60 -0.30 2.03 -20.09
CA PRO A 60 0.57 2.45 -21.18
C PRO A 60 0.94 3.93 -21.00
N PRO A 61 2.12 4.38 -21.48
CA PRO A 61 2.34 5.82 -21.65
C PRO A 61 1.12 6.36 -22.41
N GLU A 62 0.52 7.45 -21.92
CA GLU A 62 -0.57 8.10 -22.65
C GLU A 62 -0.08 8.31 -24.09
N GLU A 63 -0.84 7.82 -25.08
CA GLU A 63 -0.55 8.12 -26.47
C GLU A 63 -0.66 9.65 -26.62
N GLU A 64 0.46 10.30 -27.00
CA GLU A 64 0.49 11.72 -27.37
C GLU A 64 -0.39 12.01 -28.60
#